data_AF-A0A2E6H653-F1
#
_entry.id   AF-A0A2E6H653-F1
#
_cell.length_a   1.000
_cell.length_b   1.000
_cell.length_c   1.000
_cell.angle_alpha   90.00
_cell.angle_beta   90.00
_cell.angle_gamma   90.00
#
_symmetry.space_group_name_H-M   'P 1'
#
loop_
_entity.id
_entity.type
_entity.pdbx_description
1 polymer ?
#
loop_
_entity_poly.entity_id
_entity_poly.type
_entity_poly.pdbx_seq_one_letter_code
_entity_poly.pdbx_strand_id
1 'polypeptide(L)'
;MFIGAAFSNGVAQPPGYPLITLIYKFLFSIPGDSVFYINFSSGFFNTAASLILYLLFEKLLECRWTAIVLACFFCVLPIVYRYGVVAEVFALNNFICSTIIYLTYSYSKDPKAKTIYLGAFFIGLGISNHHSVILVALPCVLYLIFYYKNLLSPTKLLKLTSFIILGLSPYLYLLIAPTYAGEISWGNTSTIEGFFHHFLRKDFGTFRLTASGKGGFLANIFEFSSNLPIESYAIFIVFPLYWIFYRLKAKTLKKIEFEELILLSFLFYIFFFFSLSNIDLANPLFKEVFIRFWQIPLLLLLIISSFGIKILSQKYSNFKKQIFFLLLLLVCIRGFYSFKESSRRGNSIIHDYGKIMLTSLPNKAVLFATGDLQVNILRYLQVVKKIRTDITILPIPLMDLSWFRQIHSKKSTGIELPPGLYSRIKKPGHYQMLDIIQLNPQEKYFILPDAGIVKSNQNADLSLLEIYKWVPHGFLFSLLPKREPVKAKDVIRNHNWAKGQFKPENYRPMEEGSWEELVYKVVYWNAERFHMIYHTRELKNNNNYQNKIFLANHIEGLRNKHSVIPPEFLKNLGLLYYQLIGKLPKAKTKLLSAWGEYYQHHADKSSKEANEIKRALDHFSGVSK
;
A
#
# COMPACT_ATOMS: atom_id res chain seq x y z
N MET A 1 -3.01 -7.47 4.51
CA MET A 1 -4.13 -8.32 4.08
C MET A 1 -3.72 -9.76 3.74
N PHE A 2 -2.86 -10.02 2.74
CA PHE A 2 -2.51 -11.37 2.27
C PHE A 2 -2.10 -12.35 3.37
N ILE A 3 -1.16 -11.94 4.23
CA ILE A 3 -0.68 -12.73 5.37
C ILE A 3 -1.85 -13.11 6.31
N GLY A 4 -2.71 -12.13 6.63
CA GLY A 4 -3.86 -12.33 7.49
C GLY A 4 -4.89 -13.27 6.88
N ALA A 5 -5.21 -13.11 5.60
CA ALA A 5 -6.15 -13.96 4.89
C ALA A 5 -5.65 -15.41 4.78
N ALA A 6 -4.36 -15.58 4.47
CA ALA A 6 -3.73 -16.89 4.47
C ALA A 6 -3.82 -17.57 5.85
N PHE A 7 -3.44 -16.87 6.92
CA PHE A 7 -3.48 -17.42 8.29
C PHE A 7 -4.89 -17.78 8.74
N SER A 8 -5.88 -16.93 8.45
CA SER A 8 -7.25 -17.11 8.95
C SER A 8 -8.14 -17.96 8.05
N ASN A 9 -7.61 -18.63 7.02
CA ASN A 9 -8.41 -19.31 5.99
C ASN A 9 -9.44 -18.39 5.30
N GLY A 10 -9.11 -17.11 5.14
CA GLY A 10 -9.94 -16.12 4.45
C GLY A 10 -9.54 -15.89 2.99
N VAL A 11 -10.28 -14.99 2.33
CA VAL A 11 -10.06 -14.58 0.94
C VAL A 11 -9.43 -13.19 0.91
N ALA A 12 -8.34 -13.02 0.14
CA ALA A 12 -7.72 -11.70 -0.04
C ALA A 12 -8.59 -10.78 -0.93
N GLN A 13 -8.20 -9.51 -1.12
CA GLN A 13 -8.94 -8.58 -1.97
C GLN A 13 -9.03 -9.10 -3.42
N PRO A 14 -10.05 -8.69 -4.19
CA PRO A 14 -10.23 -9.12 -5.58
C PRO A 14 -8.96 -8.93 -6.44
N PRO A 15 -8.56 -9.94 -7.23
CA PRO A 15 -9.29 -11.16 -7.59
C PRO A 15 -9.05 -12.36 -6.64
N GLY A 16 -8.57 -12.12 -5.43
CA GLY A 16 -8.42 -13.12 -4.36
C GLY A 16 -7.01 -13.69 -4.25
N TYR A 17 -6.17 -13.52 -5.27
CA TYR A 17 -4.76 -13.94 -5.31
C TYR A 17 -4.53 -15.36 -4.70
N PRO A 18 -5.30 -16.38 -5.13
CA PRO A 18 -5.32 -17.67 -4.44
C PRO A 18 -3.97 -18.40 -4.47
N LEU A 19 -3.17 -18.27 -5.53
CA LEU A 19 -1.88 -18.98 -5.59
C LEU A 19 -0.94 -18.54 -4.47
N ILE A 20 -0.68 -17.23 -4.33
CA ILE A 20 0.19 -16.72 -3.26
C ILE A 20 -0.40 -16.98 -1.87
N THR A 21 -1.73 -16.94 -1.74
CA THR A 21 -2.42 -17.19 -0.47
C THR A 21 -2.22 -18.64 -0.02
N LEU A 22 -2.30 -19.60 -0.94
CA LEU A 22 -2.01 -21.01 -0.67
C LEU A 22 -0.52 -21.25 -0.36
N ILE A 23 0.39 -20.56 -1.05
CA ILE A 23 1.83 -20.60 -0.72
C ILE A 23 2.06 -20.10 0.70
N TYR A 24 1.47 -18.97 1.09
CA TYR A 24 1.62 -18.44 2.45
C TYR A 24 1.01 -19.36 3.51
N LYS A 25 -0.12 -20.02 3.22
CA LYS A 25 -0.68 -21.07 4.09
C LYS A 25 0.29 -22.23 4.31
N PHE A 26 0.93 -22.70 3.24
CA PHE A 26 1.96 -23.71 3.35
C PHE A 26 3.13 -23.22 4.22
N LEU A 27 3.61 -21.98 4.03
CA LEU A 27 4.69 -21.41 4.84
C LEU A 27 4.30 -21.23 6.31
N PHE A 28 3.02 -21.02 6.62
CA PHE A 28 2.51 -21.05 8.00
C PHE A 28 2.55 -22.43 8.66
N SER A 29 2.52 -23.52 7.89
CA SER A 29 2.67 -24.87 8.45
C SER A 29 4.13 -25.24 8.77
N ILE A 30 5.10 -24.43 8.34
CA ILE A 30 6.52 -24.66 8.62
C ILE A 30 6.84 -24.11 10.02
N PRO A 31 7.41 -24.93 10.94
CA PRO A 31 7.84 -24.48 12.25
C PRO A 31 8.89 -23.35 12.16
N GLY A 32 8.74 -22.30 12.97
CA GLY A 32 9.65 -21.15 13.02
C GLY A 32 8.92 -19.81 12.89
N ASP A 33 9.63 -18.76 12.50
CA ASP A 33 9.01 -17.47 12.21
C ASP A 33 8.38 -17.50 10.81
N SER A 34 7.14 -17.97 10.71
CA SER A 34 6.42 -18.08 9.44
C SER A 34 6.28 -16.74 8.72
N VAL A 35 6.22 -15.62 9.44
CA VAL A 35 6.15 -14.28 8.82
C VAL A 35 7.47 -13.94 8.15
N PHE A 36 8.60 -14.33 8.76
CA PHE A 36 9.90 -14.27 8.11
C PHE A 36 9.94 -15.13 6.84
N TYR A 37 9.50 -16.39 6.89
CA TYR A 37 9.49 -17.26 5.70
C TYR A 37 8.62 -16.70 4.56
N ILE A 38 7.47 -16.11 4.89
CA ILE A 38 6.59 -15.45 3.94
C ILE A 38 7.28 -14.25 3.27
N ASN A 39 7.93 -13.38 4.04
CA ASN A 39 8.71 -12.28 3.45
C ASN A 39 9.89 -12.78 2.62
N PHE A 40 10.60 -13.82 3.09
CA PHE A 40 11.72 -14.44 2.38
C PHE A 40 11.28 -15.03 1.02
N SER A 41 10.06 -15.54 0.92
CA SER A 41 9.53 -16.11 -0.33
C SER A 41 9.52 -15.11 -1.49
N SER A 42 9.30 -13.81 -1.24
CA SER A 42 9.42 -12.78 -2.26
C SER A 42 10.83 -12.70 -2.84
N GLY A 43 11.85 -12.77 -1.98
CA GLY A 43 13.25 -12.78 -2.39
C GLY A 43 13.57 -14.02 -3.24
N PHE A 44 13.10 -15.18 -2.78
CA PHE A 44 13.21 -16.44 -3.53
C PHE A 44 12.59 -16.35 -4.93
N PHE A 45 11.36 -15.84 -5.07
CA PHE A 45 10.71 -15.73 -6.39
C PHE A 45 11.39 -14.70 -7.29
N ASN A 46 11.92 -13.60 -6.75
CA ASN A 46 12.72 -12.67 -7.54
C ASN A 46 14.02 -13.30 -8.05
N THR A 47 14.71 -14.08 -7.21
CA THR A 47 15.90 -14.85 -7.64
C THR A 47 15.53 -15.90 -8.69
N ALA A 48 14.40 -16.60 -8.53
CA ALA A 48 13.91 -17.54 -9.52
C ALA A 48 13.58 -16.86 -10.86
N ALA A 49 12.96 -15.68 -10.85
CA ALA A 49 12.73 -14.88 -12.05
C ALA A 49 14.04 -14.51 -12.77
N SER A 50 15.06 -14.09 -12.00
CA SER A 50 16.39 -13.80 -12.54
C SER A 50 17.08 -15.04 -13.11
N LEU A 51 16.93 -16.20 -12.48
CA LEU A 51 17.45 -17.46 -13.03
C LEU A 51 16.81 -17.78 -14.40
N ILE A 52 15.50 -17.62 -14.54
CA ILE A 52 14.82 -17.80 -15.83
C ILE A 52 15.29 -16.79 -16.87
N LEU A 53 15.50 -15.53 -16.48
CA LEU A 53 16.06 -14.51 -17.36
C LEU A 53 17.49 -14.84 -17.78
N TYR A 54 18.34 -15.38 -16.90
CA TYR A 54 19.67 -15.88 -17.26
C TYR A 54 19.58 -16.96 -18.35
N LEU A 55 18.69 -17.96 -18.18
CA LEU A 55 18.50 -19.02 -19.17
C LEU A 55 18.02 -18.48 -20.52
N LEU A 56 17.25 -17.39 -20.53
CA LEU A 56 16.86 -16.70 -21.75
C LEU A 56 18.06 -15.93 -22.35
N PHE A 57 18.74 -15.11 -21.56
CA PHE A 57 19.84 -14.27 -22.01
C PHE A 57 21.04 -15.05 -22.50
N GLU A 58 21.33 -16.22 -21.92
CA GLU A 58 22.40 -17.09 -22.41
C GLU A 58 22.15 -17.52 -23.86
N LYS A 59 20.90 -17.84 -24.20
CA LYS A 59 20.49 -18.18 -25.58
C LYS A 59 20.45 -16.97 -26.51
N LEU A 60 20.09 -15.79 -25.99
CA LEU A 60 20.00 -14.58 -26.80
C LEU A 60 21.38 -13.97 -27.11
N LEU A 61 22.23 -13.84 -26.10
CA LEU A 61 23.52 -13.15 -26.16
C LEU A 61 24.69 -14.05 -26.58
N GLU A 62 24.56 -15.37 -26.43
CA GLU A 62 25.63 -16.34 -26.68
C GLU A 62 26.91 -15.97 -25.88
N CYS A 63 26.71 -15.42 -24.67
CA CYS A 63 27.76 -14.99 -23.77
C CYS A 63 27.31 -15.18 -22.32
N ARG A 64 27.79 -16.26 -21.69
CA ARG A 64 27.39 -16.68 -20.35
C ARG A 64 27.57 -15.58 -19.29
N TRP A 65 28.72 -14.92 -19.26
CA TRP A 65 29.03 -13.91 -18.24
C TRP A 65 28.16 -12.66 -18.36
N THR A 66 27.99 -12.13 -19.57
CA THR A 66 27.09 -11.00 -19.81
C THR A 66 25.64 -11.37 -19.49
N ALA A 67 25.21 -12.60 -19.82
CA ALA A 67 23.88 -13.10 -19.48
C ALA A 67 23.65 -13.17 -17.96
N ILE A 68 24.62 -13.66 -17.19
CA ILE A 68 24.56 -13.71 -15.71
C ILE A 68 24.39 -12.30 -15.15
N VAL A 69 25.27 -11.37 -15.53
CA VAL A 69 25.24 -10.01 -14.96
C VAL A 69 23.97 -9.26 -15.38
N LEU A 70 23.51 -9.41 -16.61
CA LEU A 70 22.25 -8.80 -17.08
C LEU A 70 21.04 -9.36 -16.32
N ALA A 71 21.03 -10.65 -16.01
CA ALA A 71 20.00 -11.27 -15.18
C ALA A 71 20.05 -10.78 -13.73
N CYS A 72 21.24 -10.67 -13.14
CA CYS A 72 21.42 -10.12 -11.79
C CYS A 72 20.96 -8.64 -11.72
N PHE A 73 21.15 -7.90 -12.81
CA PHE A 73 20.73 -6.51 -12.89
C PHE A 73 19.22 -6.33 -12.69
N PHE A 74 18.40 -7.29 -13.14
CA PHE A 74 16.95 -7.30 -12.87
C PHE A 74 16.63 -7.27 -11.38
N CYS A 75 17.30 -8.10 -10.56
CA CYS A 75 17.02 -8.21 -9.14
C CYS A 75 17.36 -6.95 -8.35
N VAL A 76 18.31 -6.15 -8.85
CA VAL A 76 18.75 -4.93 -8.15
C VAL A 76 18.01 -3.68 -8.61
N LEU A 77 17.18 -3.73 -9.65
CA LEU A 77 16.35 -2.58 -10.04
C LEU A 77 15.53 -2.05 -8.85
N PRO A 78 15.37 -0.72 -8.69
CA PRO A 78 14.78 -0.14 -7.48
C PRO A 78 13.45 -0.79 -7.10
N ILE A 79 12.51 -0.81 -8.05
CA ILE A 79 11.17 -1.34 -7.80
C ILE A 79 11.16 -2.87 -7.62
N VAL A 80 12.01 -3.61 -8.35
CA VAL A 80 12.08 -5.08 -8.23
C VAL A 80 12.66 -5.48 -6.87
N TYR A 81 13.72 -4.80 -6.42
CA TYR A 81 14.35 -5.04 -5.12
C TYR A 81 13.39 -4.69 -3.98
N ARG A 82 12.70 -3.54 -4.06
CA ARG A 82 11.71 -3.09 -3.06
C ARG A 82 10.62 -4.15 -2.83
N TYR A 83 10.07 -4.72 -3.90
CA TYR A 83 9.06 -5.79 -3.79
C TYR A 83 9.65 -7.20 -3.63
N GLY A 84 10.98 -7.35 -3.68
CA GLY A 84 11.69 -8.57 -3.32
C GLY A 84 11.89 -8.77 -1.83
N VAL A 85 11.74 -7.71 -1.03
CA VAL A 85 11.93 -7.74 0.44
C VAL A 85 10.63 -7.57 1.24
N VAL A 86 9.48 -7.62 0.56
CA VAL A 86 8.13 -7.47 1.15
C VAL A 86 7.23 -8.59 0.64
N ALA A 87 6.42 -9.17 1.52
CA ALA A 87 5.41 -10.18 1.16
C ALA A 87 4.28 -9.60 0.30
N GLU A 88 4.47 -9.64 -1.02
CA GLU A 88 3.58 -9.11 -2.05
C GLU A 88 3.55 -10.04 -3.27
N VAL A 89 2.53 -9.87 -4.12
CA VAL A 89 2.23 -10.76 -5.25
C VAL A 89 3.18 -10.61 -6.45
N PHE A 90 3.96 -9.53 -6.49
CA PHE A 90 4.70 -9.12 -7.68
C PHE A 90 5.92 -9.98 -7.98
N ALA A 91 6.67 -10.42 -6.96
CA ALA A 91 7.86 -11.25 -7.17
C ALA A 91 7.51 -12.58 -7.83
N LEU A 92 6.46 -13.25 -7.35
CA LEU A 92 5.93 -14.46 -7.98
C LEU A 92 5.41 -14.19 -9.39
N ASN A 93 4.78 -13.03 -9.63
CA ASN A 93 4.32 -12.65 -10.95
C ASN A 93 5.49 -12.45 -11.95
N ASN A 94 6.60 -11.85 -11.52
CA ASN A 94 7.81 -11.71 -12.34
C ASN A 94 8.39 -13.08 -12.74
N PHE A 95 8.41 -14.04 -11.80
CA PHE A 95 8.83 -15.42 -12.08
C PHE A 95 7.92 -16.09 -13.12
N ILE A 96 6.60 -15.95 -12.99
CA ILE A 96 5.65 -16.53 -13.94
C ILE A 96 5.78 -15.89 -15.32
N CYS A 97 5.82 -14.55 -15.39
CA CYS A 97 5.96 -13.82 -16.66
C CYS A 97 7.27 -14.16 -17.39
N SER A 98 8.41 -14.18 -16.68
CA SER A 98 9.69 -14.59 -17.26
C SER A 98 9.66 -16.04 -17.75
N THR A 99 9.00 -16.94 -17.02
CA THR A 99 8.82 -18.34 -17.42
C THR A 99 7.99 -18.48 -18.68
N ILE A 100 6.87 -17.76 -18.79
CA ILE A 100 6.03 -17.75 -20.00
C ILE A 100 6.85 -17.28 -21.20
N ILE A 101 7.59 -16.18 -21.07
CA ILE A 101 8.43 -15.64 -22.16
C ILE A 101 9.52 -16.64 -22.56
N TYR A 102 10.20 -17.26 -21.59
CA TYR A 102 11.23 -18.26 -21.83
C TYR A 102 10.69 -19.50 -22.55
N LEU A 103 9.50 -19.97 -22.18
CA LEU A 103 8.84 -21.12 -22.81
C LEU A 103 8.37 -20.77 -24.22
N THR A 104 7.86 -19.56 -24.46
CA THR A 104 7.52 -19.06 -25.80
C THR A 104 8.76 -19.01 -26.70
N TYR A 105 9.89 -18.48 -26.21
CA TYR A 105 11.15 -18.52 -26.94
C TYR A 105 11.59 -19.96 -27.24
N SER A 106 11.55 -20.83 -26.23
CA SER A 106 12.04 -22.21 -26.37
C SER A 106 11.18 -23.00 -27.35
N TYR A 107 9.86 -22.82 -27.34
CA TYR A 107 8.96 -23.46 -28.30
C TYR A 107 9.12 -22.90 -29.72
N SER A 108 9.42 -21.60 -29.87
CA SER A 108 9.64 -21.01 -31.21
C SER A 108 10.92 -21.51 -31.87
N LYS A 109 11.89 -21.96 -31.08
CA LYS A 109 13.12 -22.60 -31.58
C LYS A 109 12.98 -24.11 -31.76
N ASP A 110 12.32 -24.78 -30.83
CA ASP A 110 12.14 -26.24 -30.83
C ASP A 110 10.70 -26.58 -30.35
N PRO A 111 9.74 -26.76 -31.28
CA PRO A 111 8.31 -26.95 -31.00
C PRO A 111 7.92 -28.25 -30.27
N LYS A 112 8.42 -28.45 -29.05
CA LYS A 112 8.12 -29.60 -28.19
C LYS A 112 6.78 -29.45 -27.48
N ALA A 113 5.99 -30.52 -27.46
CA ALA A 113 4.68 -30.57 -26.79
C ALA A 113 4.77 -30.23 -25.29
N LYS A 114 5.79 -30.75 -24.59
CA LYS A 114 6.03 -30.46 -23.16
C LYS A 114 6.16 -28.96 -22.90
N THR A 115 6.87 -28.24 -23.76
CA THR A 115 7.12 -26.79 -23.60
C THR A 115 5.83 -25.98 -23.68
N ILE A 116 4.97 -26.27 -24.66
CA ILE A 116 3.71 -25.53 -24.82
C ILE A 116 2.69 -25.88 -23.73
N TYR A 117 2.63 -27.14 -23.29
CA TYR A 117 1.76 -27.55 -22.17
C TYR A 117 2.21 -26.94 -20.84
N LEU A 118 3.51 -26.85 -20.60
CA LEU A 118 4.05 -26.14 -19.44
C LEU A 118 3.71 -24.64 -19.53
N GLY A 119 3.84 -24.03 -20.72
CA GLY A 119 3.44 -22.63 -20.94
C GLY A 119 1.96 -22.39 -20.62
N ALA A 120 1.08 -23.27 -21.10
CA ALA A 120 -0.35 -23.26 -20.82
C ALA A 120 -0.66 -23.37 -19.31
N PHE A 121 0.04 -24.25 -18.60
CA PHE A 121 -0.07 -24.37 -17.14
C PHE A 121 0.37 -23.11 -16.39
N PHE A 122 1.49 -22.51 -16.78
CA PHE A 122 1.99 -21.26 -16.18
C PHE A 122 1.08 -20.06 -16.46
N ILE A 123 0.38 -20.02 -17.61
CA ILE A 123 -0.66 -19.01 -17.86
C ILE A 123 -1.79 -19.14 -16.83
N GLY A 124 -2.28 -20.36 -16.58
CA GLY A 124 -3.30 -20.61 -15.55
C GLY A 124 -2.83 -20.22 -14.14
N LEU A 125 -1.61 -20.63 -13.76
CA LEU A 125 -1.00 -20.24 -12.47
C LEU A 125 -0.84 -18.72 -12.36
N GLY A 126 -0.45 -18.07 -13.44
CA GLY A 126 -0.32 -16.62 -13.51
C GLY A 126 -1.63 -15.91 -13.23
N ILE A 127 -2.73 -16.36 -13.84
CA ILE A 127 -4.06 -15.78 -13.59
C ILE A 127 -4.46 -15.98 -12.12
N SER A 128 -4.17 -17.16 -11.57
CA SER A 128 -4.36 -17.48 -10.14
C SER A 128 -3.49 -16.67 -9.18
N ASN A 129 -2.40 -16.06 -9.65
CA ASN A 129 -1.57 -15.16 -8.85
C ASN A 129 -1.95 -13.70 -9.08
N HIS A 130 -1.87 -13.22 -10.32
CA HIS A 130 -2.05 -11.81 -10.66
C HIS A 130 -2.50 -11.65 -12.11
N HIS A 131 -3.65 -10.98 -12.32
CA HIS A 131 -4.28 -10.85 -13.64
C HIS A 131 -3.43 -10.11 -14.69
N SER A 132 -2.47 -9.27 -14.28
CA SER A 132 -1.56 -8.61 -15.24
C SER A 132 -0.71 -9.58 -16.06
N VAL A 133 -0.61 -10.87 -15.68
CA VAL A 133 0.03 -11.90 -16.51
C VAL A 133 -0.57 -11.94 -17.92
N ILE A 134 -1.87 -11.64 -18.06
CA ILE A 134 -2.58 -11.66 -19.35
C ILE A 134 -1.94 -10.68 -20.33
N LEU A 135 -1.40 -9.57 -19.84
CA LEU A 135 -0.73 -8.55 -20.65
C LEU A 135 0.60 -9.02 -21.25
N VAL A 136 1.15 -10.15 -20.78
CA VAL A 136 2.32 -10.83 -21.35
C VAL A 136 1.91 -12.10 -22.09
N ALA A 137 1.02 -12.88 -21.50
CA ALA A 137 0.57 -14.16 -22.02
C ALA A 137 -0.17 -14.02 -23.36
N LEU A 138 -1.05 -13.02 -23.49
CA LEU A 138 -1.87 -12.86 -24.70
C LEU A 138 -1.01 -12.59 -25.95
N PRO A 139 -0.08 -11.62 -25.98
CA PRO A 139 0.86 -11.46 -27.10
C PRO A 139 1.62 -12.75 -27.44
N CYS A 140 2.10 -13.48 -26.43
CA CYS A 140 2.81 -14.76 -26.62
C CYS A 140 1.93 -15.83 -27.27
N VAL A 141 0.68 -15.98 -26.80
CA VAL A 141 -0.29 -16.93 -27.36
C VAL A 141 -0.64 -16.57 -28.80
N LEU A 142 -0.92 -15.30 -29.08
CA LEU A 142 -1.24 -14.83 -30.44
C LEU A 142 -0.07 -15.08 -31.40
N TYR A 143 1.16 -14.78 -30.98
CA TYR A 143 2.37 -15.07 -31.75
C TYR A 143 2.50 -16.57 -32.07
N LEU A 144 2.31 -17.43 -31.07
CA LEU A 144 2.41 -18.88 -31.27
C LEU A 144 1.29 -19.42 -32.17
N ILE A 145 0.05 -18.97 -32.00
CA ILE A 145 -1.07 -19.38 -32.87
C ILE A 145 -0.86 -18.88 -34.30
N PHE A 146 -0.28 -17.70 -34.48
CA PHE A 146 0.00 -17.15 -35.80
C PHE A 146 0.98 -18.04 -36.59
N TYR A 147 2.05 -18.52 -35.96
CA TYR A 147 3.08 -19.34 -36.61
C TYR A 147 2.84 -20.85 -36.56
N TYR A 148 2.09 -21.34 -35.57
CA TYR A 148 1.86 -22.76 -35.34
C TYR A 148 0.36 -23.06 -35.36
N LYS A 149 -0.26 -22.99 -36.53
CA LYS A 149 -1.70 -23.21 -36.73
C LYS A 149 -2.18 -24.58 -36.24
N ASN A 150 -1.28 -25.57 -36.19
CA ASN A 150 -1.59 -26.88 -35.62
C ASN A 150 -2.01 -26.82 -34.13
N LEU A 151 -1.66 -25.77 -33.39
CA LEU A 151 -2.12 -25.51 -32.02
C LEU A 151 -3.64 -25.33 -31.93
N LEU A 152 -4.30 -24.94 -33.02
CA LEU A 152 -5.75 -24.78 -33.11
C LEU A 152 -6.49 -26.10 -33.41
N SER A 153 -5.78 -27.22 -33.58
CA SER A 153 -6.44 -28.52 -33.72
C SER A 153 -7.24 -28.85 -32.46
N PRO A 154 -8.46 -29.44 -32.57
CA PRO A 154 -9.31 -29.70 -31.41
C PRO A 154 -8.62 -30.48 -30.29
N THR A 155 -7.79 -31.46 -30.64
CA THR A 155 -7.04 -32.28 -29.68
C THR A 155 -5.96 -31.47 -28.94
N LYS A 156 -5.26 -30.56 -29.62
CA LYS A 156 -4.28 -29.69 -28.97
C LYS A 156 -4.97 -28.62 -28.13
N LEU A 157 -6.04 -28.00 -28.63
CA LEU A 157 -6.84 -27.06 -27.86
C LEU A 157 -7.35 -27.69 -26.58
N LEU A 158 -7.91 -28.90 -26.63
CA LEU A 158 -8.37 -29.61 -25.43
C LEU A 158 -7.24 -29.81 -24.41
N LYS A 159 -6.06 -30.27 -24.86
CA LYS A 159 -4.90 -30.45 -23.97
C LYS A 159 -4.43 -29.12 -23.39
N LEU A 160 -4.25 -28.09 -24.21
CA LEU A 160 -3.82 -26.76 -23.76
C LEU A 160 -4.80 -26.18 -22.73
N THR A 161 -6.10 -26.27 -23.02
CA THR A 161 -7.16 -25.84 -22.10
C THR A 161 -7.12 -26.65 -20.79
N SER A 162 -6.90 -27.97 -20.84
CA SER A 162 -6.77 -28.76 -19.60
C SER A 162 -5.57 -28.35 -18.74
N PHE A 163 -4.44 -27.97 -19.33
CA PHE A 163 -3.28 -27.48 -18.59
C PHE A 163 -3.53 -26.06 -18.02
N ILE A 164 -4.23 -25.18 -18.75
CA ILE A 164 -4.67 -23.88 -18.21
C ILE A 164 -5.60 -24.09 -17.01
N ILE A 165 -6.61 -24.97 -17.14
CA ILE A 165 -7.54 -25.30 -16.05
C ILE A 165 -6.78 -25.86 -14.85
N LEU A 166 -5.78 -26.73 -15.07
CA LEU A 166 -4.93 -27.24 -14.01
C LEU A 166 -4.17 -26.10 -13.29
N GLY A 167 -3.66 -25.11 -14.03
CA GLY A 167 -3.04 -23.92 -13.45
C GLY A 167 -4.02 -22.98 -12.74
N LEU A 168 -5.31 -23.01 -13.12
CA LEU A 168 -6.39 -22.29 -12.45
C LEU A 168 -6.92 -22.99 -11.19
N SER A 169 -6.46 -24.21 -10.90
CA SER A 169 -6.89 -24.97 -9.72
C SER A 169 -6.76 -24.24 -8.37
N PRO A 170 -5.81 -23.29 -8.13
CA PRO A 170 -5.81 -22.49 -6.91
C PRO A 170 -7.14 -21.75 -6.66
N TYR A 171 -7.88 -21.37 -7.70
CA TYR A 171 -9.20 -20.73 -7.53
C TYR A 171 -10.24 -21.60 -6.84
N LEU A 172 -10.06 -22.93 -6.82
CA LEU A 172 -10.90 -23.83 -6.02
C LEU A 172 -10.86 -23.46 -4.53
N TYR A 173 -9.75 -22.89 -4.04
CA TYR A 173 -9.66 -22.37 -2.69
C TYR A 173 -10.73 -21.30 -2.41
N LEU A 174 -11.04 -20.43 -3.37
CA LEU A 174 -12.04 -19.38 -3.17
C LEU A 174 -13.44 -19.94 -3.00
N LEU A 175 -13.76 -21.09 -3.59
CA LEU A 175 -15.06 -21.75 -3.42
C LEU A 175 -15.21 -22.38 -2.03
N ILE A 176 -14.09 -22.83 -1.45
CA ILE A 176 -14.07 -23.53 -0.16
C ILE A 176 -13.88 -22.56 1.01
N ALA A 177 -13.10 -21.48 0.85
CA ALA A 177 -12.75 -20.53 1.89
C ALA A 177 -13.94 -19.98 2.72
N PRO A 178 -15.12 -19.67 2.12
CA PRO A 178 -16.29 -19.18 2.86
C PRO A 178 -16.83 -20.14 3.94
N THR A 179 -16.53 -21.44 3.84
CA THR A 179 -16.93 -22.45 4.84
C THR A 179 -16.21 -22.25 6.17
N TYR A 180 -14.98 -21.72 6.15
CA TYR A 180 -14.17 -21.51 7.35
C TYR A 180 -14.45 -20.19 8.08
N ALA A 181 -15.24 -19.28 7.48
CA ALA A 181 -15.55 -17.96 8.04
C ALA A 181 -14.30 -17.19 8.51
N GLY A 182 -13.25 -17.20 7.68
CA GLY A 182 -11.96 -16.62 8.02
C GLY A 182 -12.05 -15.15 8.43
N GLU A 183 -11.37 -14.80 9.53
CA GLU A 183 -11.50 -13.46 10.12
C GLU A 183 -11.05 -12.35 9.20
N ILE A 184 -9.98 -12.58 8.44
CA ILE A 184 -9.45 -11.67 7.45
C ILE A 184 -9.87 -12.18 6.08
N SER A 185 -11.09 -11.84 5.68
CA SER A 185 -11.64 -12.21 4.38
C SER A 185 -12.30 -11.01 3.70
N TRP A 186 -12.38 -11.06 2.37
CA TRP A 186 -13.05 -10.08 1.52
C TRP A 186 -14.02 -10.77 0.57
N GLY A 187 -15.25 -10.27 0.53
CA GLY A 187 -16.29 -10.79 -0.34
C GLY A 187 -16.89 -12.11 0.15
N ASN A 188 -18.00 -12.49 -0.47
CA ASN A 188 -18.59 -13.82 -0.33
C ASN A 188 -18.44 -14.58 -1.65
N THR A 189 -17.59 -15.60 -1.66
CA THR A 189 -17.33 -16.46 -2.82
C THR A 189 -18.03 -17.82 -2.73
N SER A 190 -19.01 -17.97 -1.83
CA SER A 190 -19.74 -19.25 -1.62
C SER A 190 -20.71 -19.59 -2.75
N THR A 191 -21.09 -18.60 -3.57
CA THR A 191 -21.95 -18.78 -4.74
C THR A 191 -21.15 -18.58 -6.02
N ILE A 192 -21.64 -19.13 -7.14
CA ILE A 192 -21.03 -18.93 -8.47
C ILE A 192 -20.98 -17.44 -8.83
N GLU A 193 -22.06 -16.71 -8.56
CA GLU A 193 -22.12 -15.27 -8.79
C GLU A 193 -21.07 -14.52 -7.95
N GLY A 194 -20.96 -14.85 -6.66
CA GLY A 194 -19.99 -14.26 -5.76
C GLY A 194 -18.55 -14.56 -6.17
N PHE A 195 -18.28 -15.80 -6.61
CA PHE A 195 -17.00 -16.18 -7.20
C PHE A 195 -16.66 -15.31 -8.41
N PHE A 196 -17.56 -15.19 -9.39
CA PHE A 196 -17.29 -14.37 -10.58
C PHE A 196 -17.24 -12.88 -10.29
N HIS A 197 -18.02 -12.37 -9.33
CA HIS A 197 -17.94 -11.00 -8.86
C HIS A 197 -16.54 -10.68 -8.30
N HIS A 198 -16.01 -11.59 -7.49
CA HIS A 198 -14.68 -11.49 -6.90
C HIS A 198 -13.58 -11.67 -7.95
N PHE A 199 -13.65 -12.74 -8.76
CA PHE A 199 -12.71 -13.02 -9.84
C PHE A 199 -12.62 -11.84 -10.81
N LEU A 200 -13.75 -11.30 -11.28
CA LEU A 200 -13.79 -10.18 -12.20
C LEU A 200 -13.51 -8.83 -11.54
N ARG A 201 -13.24 -8.77 -10.23
CA ARG A 201 -12.94 -7.52 -9.52
C ARG A 201 -14.05 -6.47 -9.66
N LYS A 202 -15.31 -6.89 -9.61
CA LYS A 202 -16.46 -5.99 -9.80
C LYS A 202 -16.53 -4.87 -8.75
N ASP A 203 -16.02 -5.10 -7.53
CA ASP A 203 -15.91 -4.07 -6.48
C ASP A 203 -15.08 -2.85 -6.91
N PHE A 204 -14.15 -3.01 -7.86
CA PHE A 204 -13.36 -1.92 -8.42
C PHE A 204 -13.90 -1.39 -9.76
N GLY A 205 -14.77 -2.14 -10.44
CA GLY A 205 -15.28 -1.84 -11.78
C GLY A 205 -14.69 -2.69 -12.92
N THR A 206 -14.14 -3.88 -12.62
CA THR A 206 -13.55 -4.88 -13.55
C THR A 206 -12.32 -4.43 -14.35
N PHE A 207 -12.43 -3.33 -15.08
CA PHE A 207 -11.37 -2.76 -15.92
C PHE A 207 -10.83 -1.45 -15.34
N ARG A 208 -10.78 -1.37 -14.02
CA ARG A 208 -10.29 -0.21 -13.27
C ARG A 208 -9.32 -0.67 -12.20
N LEU A 209 -8.32 0.16 -11.92
CA LEU A 209 -7.37 -0.10 -10.84
C LEU A 209 -7.96 0.23 -9.46
N THR A 210 -8.77 1.30 -9.38
CA THR A 210 -9.41 1.77 -8.13
C THR A 210 -10.89 2.08 -8.36
N ALA A 211 -11.72 1.97 -7.32
CA ALA A 211 -13.17 2.16 -7.44
C ALA A 211 -13.58 3.62 -7.78
N SER A 212 -12.84 4.62 -7.30
CA SER A 212 -13.24 6.03 -7.34
C SER A 212 -12.21 6.99 -7.96
N GLY A 213 -11.14 6.47 -8.59
CA GLY A 213 -10.07 7.31 -9.12
C GLY A 213 -10.37 7.99 -10.47
N LYS A 214 -9.70 9.12 -10.70
CA LYS A 214 -9.77 10.01 -11.88
C LYS A 214 -8.44 10.09 -12.66
N GLY A 215 -7.67 8.99 -12.69
CA GLY A 215 -6.40 8.92 -13.42
C GLY A 215 -6.56 9.07 -14.93
N GLY A 216 -5.44 9.16 -15.65
CA GLY A 216 -5.43 9.36 -17.10
C GLY A 216 -4.24 8.72 -17.78
N PHE A 217 -4.48 8.15 -18.97
CA PHE A 217 -3.49 7.46 -19.78
C PHE A 217 -2.20 8.27 -20.00
N LEU A 218 -2.33 9.54 -20.43
CA LEU A 218 -1.18 10.41 -20.68
C LEU A 218 -0.40 10.74 -19.40
N ALA A 219 -1.10 10.96 -18.28
CA ALA A 219 -0.46 11.19 -16.98
C ALA A 219 0.33 9.96 -16.54
N ASN A 220 -0.23 8.76 -16.70
CA ASN A 220 0.44 7.50 -16.43
C ASN A 220 1.69 7.30 -17.31
N ILE A 221 1.61 7.64 -18.60
CA ILE A 221 2.76 7.60 -19.52
C ILE A 221 3.84 8.57 -19.05
N PHE A 222 3.47 9.82 -18.77
CA PHE A 222 4.40 10.86 -18.33
C PHE A 222 5.10 10.46 -17.02
N GLU A 223 4.34 9.93 -16.06
CA GLU A 223 4.89 9.47 -14.79
C GLU A 223 5.88 8.32 -14.97
N PHE A 224 5.54 7.30 -15.77
CA PHE A 224 6.48 6.23 -16.06
C PHE A 224 7.72 6.71 -16.82
N SER A 225 7.56 7.51 -17.87
CA SER A 225 8.67 7.94 -18.73
C SER A 225 9.63 8.90 -18.05
N SER A 226 9.12 9.79 -17.19
CA SER A 226 9.94 10.71 -16.39
C SER A 226 10.80 9.99 -15.34
N ASN A 227 10.29 8.90 -14.76
CA ASN A 227 11.03 8.09 -13.79
C ASN A 227 11.85 6.95 -14.43
N LEU A 228 11.59 6.60 -15.68
CA LEU A 228 12.25 5.47 -16.36
C LEU A 228 13.79 5.56 -16.32
N PRO A 229 14.45 6.72 -16.52
CA PRO A 229 15.90 6.81 -16.42
C PRO A 229 16.44 6.41 -15.04
N ILE A 230 15.71 6.72 -13.97
CA ILE A 230 16.08 6.37 -12.59
C ILE A 230 15.80 4.88 -12.33
N GLU A 231 14.64 4.40 -12.75
CA GLU A 231 14.21 3.00 -12.57
C GLU A 231 15.01 2.01 -13.43
N SER A 232 15.61 2.48 -14.53
CA SER A 232 16.36 1.66 -15.49
C SER A 232 17.83 2.05 -15.65
N TYR A 233 18.33 3.07 -14.95
CA TYR A 233 19.69 3.63 -15.12
C TYR A 233 20.00 4.09 -16.56
N ALA A 234 18.97 4.47 -17.33
CA ALA A 234 19.01 4.83 -18.75
C ALA A 234 19.58 3.75 -19.70
N ILE A 235 20.21 2.69 -19.18
CA ILE A 235 20.80 1.61 -19.99
C ILE A 235 19.72 0.83 -20.73
N PHE A 236 18.51 0.72 -20.15
CA PHE A 236 17.34 0.15 -20.83
C PHE A 236 16.58 1.15 -21.72
N ILE A 237 17.14 2.32 -21.96
CA ILE A 237 16.66 3.24 -22.99
C ILE A 237 17.62 3.15 -24.18
N VAL A 238 18.93 3.23 -23.92
CA VAL A 238 19.96 3.26 -24.98
C VAL A 238 19.96 1.97 -25.82
N PHE A 239 20.02 0.78 -25.20
CA PHE A 239 20.11 -0.47 -25.98
C PHE A 239 18.83 -0.81 -26.74
N PRO A 240 17.62 -0.62 -26.16
CA PRO A 240 16.38 -0.77 -26.92
C PRO A 240 16.27 0.18 -28.11
N LEU A 241 16.61 1.46 -27.93
CA LEU A 241 16.60 2.43 -29.04
C LEU A 241 17.61 2.07 -30.12
N TYR A 242 18.80 1.61 -29.74
CA TYR A 242 19.81 1.13 -30.69
C TYR A 242 19.31 -0.07 -31.51
N TRP A 243 18.68 -1.04 -30.85
CA TRP A 243 18.05 -2.18 -31.52
C TRP A 243 16.93 -1.73 -32.47
N ILE A 244 16.01 -0.87 -32.03
CA ILE A 244 14.92 -0.32 -32.87
C ILE A 244 15.50 0.36 -34.11
N PHE A 245 16.50 1.24 -33.93
CA PHE A 245 17.16 1.92 -35.05
C PHE A 245 17.78 0.94 -36.05
N TYR A 246 18.48 -0.09 -35.57
CA TYR A 246 19.08 -1.11 -36.42
C TYR A 246 18.01 -1.91 -37.19
N ARG A 247 16.94 -2.33 -36.51
CA ARG A 247 15.82 -3.07 -37.14
C ARG A 247 15.10 -2.24 -38.20
N LEU A 248 14.85 -0.96 -37.95
CA LEU A 248 14.23 -0.06 -38.93
C LEU A 248 15.09 0.12 -40.18
N LYS A 249 16.42 0.14 -40.04
CA LYS A 249 17.36 0.22 -41.18
C LYS A 249 17.42 -1.05 -42.02
N ALA A 250 17.20 -2.22 -41.42
CA ALA A 250 17.33 -3.50 -42.11
C ALA A 250 16.29 -3.74 -43.23
N LYS A 251 15.25 -2.90 -43.36
CA LYS A 251 14.19 -2.94 -44.40
C LYS A 251 13.55 -4.32 -44.66
N THR A 252 13.64 -5.25 -43.70
CA THR A 252 13.24 -6.65 -43.83
C THR A 252 12.21 -7.05 -42.78
N LEU A 253 11.13 -6.27 -42.64
CA LEU A 253 9.98 -6.68 -41.81
C LEU A 253 9.06 -7.65 -42.58
N LYS A 254 9.61 -8.76 -43.09
CA LYS A 254 8.79 -9.78 -43.76
C LYS A 254 8.02 -10.68 -42.78
N LYS A 255 8.51 -10.81 -41.53
CA LYS A 255 7.92 -11.68 -40.50
C LYS A 255 8.23 -11.12 -39.09
N ILE A 256 7.27 -11.24 -38.16
CA ILE A 256 7.44 -10.90 -36.74
C ILE A 256 8.31 -11.98 -36.09
N GLU A 257 9.49 -11.62 -35.61
CA GLU A 257 10.35 -12.54 -34.88
C GLU A 257 10.10 -12.41 -33.37
N PHE A 258 10.85 -13.17 -32.57
CA PHE A 258 10.75 -13.09 -31.12
C PHE A 258 11.06 -11.68 -30.59
N GLU A 259 11.96 -10.95 -31.26
CA GLU A 259 12.35 -9.59 -30.86
C GLU A 259 11.16 -8.61 -30.99
N GLU A 260 10.46 -8.64 -32.12
CA GLU A 260 9.25 -7.85 -32.33
C GLU A 260 8.11 -8.27 -31.39
N LEU A 261 7.97 -9.56 -31.08
CA LEU A 261 7.01 -10.03 -30.07
C LEU A 261 7.25 -9.34 -28.71
N ILE A 262 8.50 -9.26 -28.23
CA ILE A 262 8.78 -8.64 -26.94
C ILE A 262 8.48 -7.14 -26.98
N LEU A 263 8.84 -6.44 -28.07
CA LEU A 263 8.46 -5.03 -28.26
C LEU A 263 6.94 -4.84 -28.26
N LEU A 264 6.20 -5.67 -29.01
CA LEU A 264 4.75 -5.63 -29.05
C LEU A 264 4.13 -5.93 -27.68
N SER A 265 4.71 -6.86 -26.92
CA SER A 265 4.27 -7.15 -25.55
C SER A 265 4.48 -5.96 -24.62
N PHE A 266 5.59 -5.24 -24.76
CA PHE A 266 5.86 -4.01 -24.00
C PHE A 266 4.84 -2.92 -24.35
N LEU A 267 4.64 -2.66 -25.65
CA LEU A 267 3.67 -1.66 -26.11
C LEU A 267 2.24 -2.02 -25.71
N PHE A 268 1.87 -3.30 -25.82
CA PHE A 268 0.58 -3.82 -25.39
C PHE A 268 0.38 -3.61 -23.89
N TYR A 269 1.38 -3.95 -23.06
CA TYR A 269 1.30 -3.72 -21.63
C TYR A 269 1.11 -2.24 -21.30
N ILE A 270 1.95 -1.36 -21.85
CA ILE A 270 1.87 0.09 -21.60
C ILE A 270 0.50 0.60 -22.02
N PHE A 271 0.06 0.31 -23.25
CA PHE A 271 -1.22 0.77 -23.75
C PHE A 271 -2.39 0.32 -22.86
N PHE A 272 -2.52 -0.99 -22.60
CA PHE A 272 -3.67 -1.51 -21.87
C PHE A 272 -3.59 -1.18 -20.38
N PHE A 273 -2.49 -1.48 -19.68
CA PHE A 273 -2.42 -1.22 -18.24
C PHE A 273 -2.59 0.27 -17.91
N PHE A 274 -1.95 1.15 -18.69
CA PHE A 274 -1.98 2.58 -18.38
C PHE A 274 -3.33 3.20 -18.75
N SER A 275 -4.06 2.61 -19.70
CA SER A 275 -5.43 3.02 -20.02
C SER A 275 -6.42 2.60 -18.92
N LEU A 276 -6.22 1.42 -18.31
CA LEU A 276 -7.07 0.91 -17.24
C LEU A 276 -6.75 1.51 -15.86
N SER A 277 -5.55 2.07 -15.69
CA SER A 277 -5.11 2.71 -14.44
C SER A 277 -5.77 4.08 -14.25
N ASN A 278 -6.88 4.10 -13.53
CA ASN A 278 -7.61 5.30 -13.17
C ASN A 278 -7.14 5.93 -11.84
N ILE A 279 -5.88 5.73 -11.44
CA ILE A 279 -5.36 6.19 -10.14
C ILE A 279 -4.97 7.68 -10.16
N ASP A 280 -5.22 8.39 -9.07
CA ASP A 280 -4.85 9.81 -8.95
C ASP A 280 -3.39 9.94 -8.49
N LEU A 281 -2.52 10.34 -9.42
CA LEU A 281 -1.08 10.47 -9.20
C LEU A 281 -0.70 11.72 -8.38
N ALA A 282 -1.62 12.67 -8.17
CA ALA A 282 -1.35 13.84 -7.32
C ALA A 282 -1.20 13.44 -5.83
N ASN A 283 -1.74 12.28 -5.44
CA ASN A 283 -1.54 11.72 -4.10
C ASN A 283 -0.29 10.82 -4.09
N PRO A 284 0.76 11.14 -3.30
CA PRO A 284 2.00 10.37 -3.26
C PRO A 284 1.80 8.88 -2.90
N LEU A 285 0.88 8.57 -2.00
CA LEU A 285 0.55 7.19 -1.61
C LEU A 285 -0.06 6.40 -2.77
N PHE A 286 -0.90 7.06 -3.58
CA PHE A 286 -1.52 6.43 -4.74
C PHE A 286 -0.52 6.25 -5.88
N LYS A 287 0.41 7.19 -6.05
CA LYS A 287 1.56 7.01 -6.94
C LYS A 287 2.38 5.76 -6.54
N GLU A 288 2.62 5.52 -5.25
CA GLU A 288 3.29 4.31 -4.76
C GLU A 288 2.53 2.99 -5.07
N VAL A 289 1.21 3.05 -5.28
CA VAL A 289 0.42 1.90 -5.76
C VAL A 289 0.61 1.70 -7.27
N PHE A 290 0.73 2.77 -8.04
CA PHE A 290 0.94 2.71 -9.49
C PHE A 290 2.31 2.13 -9.87
N ILE A 291 3.39 2.59 -9.21
CA ILE A 291 4.76 2.23 -9.60
C ILE A 291 5.06 0.73 -9.47
N ARG A 292 4.32 0.00 -8.63
CA ARG A 292 4.51 -1.45 -8.41
C ARG A 292 4.33 -2.25 -9.70
N PHE A 293 3.49 -1.74 -10.60
CA PHE A 293 3.16 -2.35 -11.89
C PHE A 293 4.21 -2.06 -12.97
N TRP A 294 5.27 -1.30 -12.68
CA TRP A 294 6.36 -1.04 -13.62
C TRP A 294 7.33 -2.22 -13.76
N GLN A 295 7.25 -3.22 -12.89
CA GLN A 295 8.14 -4.39 -12.91
C GLN A 295 8.05 -5.19 -14.22
N ILE A 296 6.85 -5.41 -14.78
CA ILE A 296 6.70 -6.11 -16.07
C ILE A 296 7.25 -5.28 -17.24
N PRO A 297 6.92 -3.99 -17.41
CA PRO A 297 7.55 -3.12 -18.39
C PRO A 297 9.08 -3.13 -18.32
N LEU A 298 9.66 -3.04 -17.11
CA LEU A 298 11.10 -3.09 -16.91
C LEU A 298 11.69 -4.45 -17.27
N LEU A 299 11.00 -5.55 -16.94
CA LEU A 299 11.38 -6.90 -17.37
C LEU A 299 11.43 -7.00 -18.89
N LEU A 300 10.40 -6.50 -19.60
CA LEU A 300 10.35 -6.52 -21.06
C LEU A 300 11.44 -5.63 -21.67
N LEU A 301 11.65 -4.42 -21.13
CA LEU A 301 12.72 -3.52 -21.57
C LEU A 301 14.12 -4.10 -21.37
N LEU A 302 14.35 -4.82 -20.27
CA LEU A 302 15.60 -5.54 -20.04
C LEU A 302 15.82 -6.62 -21.12
N ILE A 303 14.78 -7.35 -21.51
CA ILE A 303 14.86 -8.33 -22.60
C ILE A 303 15.17 -7.64 -23.92
N ILE A 304 14.50 -6.52 -24.24
CA ILE A 304 14.77 -5.75 -25.47
C ILE A 304 16.22 -5.22 -25.46
N SER A 305 16.72 -4.81 -24.30
CA SER A 305 18.11 -4.35 -24.14
C SER A 305 19.12 -5.42 -24.54
N SER A 306 18.81 -6.71 -24.28
CA SER A 306 19.67 -7.81 -24.70
C SER A 306 19.86 -7.89 -26.22
N PHE A 307 18.86 -7.50 -27.02
CA PHE A 307 18.97 -7.48 -28.48
C PHE A 307 19.95 -6.38 -28.95
N GLY A 308 19.89 -5.19 -28.36
CA GLY A 308 20.85 -4.11 -28.65
C GLY A 308 22.28 -4.49 -28.25
N ILE A 309 22.43 -5.12 -27.07
CA ILE A 309 23.72 -5.64 -26.60
C ILE A 309 24.24 -6.73 -27.55
N LYS A 310 23.37 -7.62 -28.05
CA LYS A 310 23.73 -8.66 -29.02
C LYS A 310 24.33 -8.07 -30.29
N ILE A 311 23.64 -7.10 -30.89
CA ILE A 311 24.09 -6.46 -32.14
C ILE A 311 25.48 -5.81 -31.96
N LEU A 312 25.66 -5.05 -30.87
CA LEU A 312 26.95 -4.40 -30.58
C LEU A 312 28.05 -5.43 -30.29
N SER A 313 27.72 -6.52 -29.60
CA SER A 313 28.65 -7.61 -29.28
C SER A 313 29.09 -8.40 -30.51
N GLN A 314 28.25 -8.46 -31.55
CA GLN A 314 28.59 -9.06 -32.83
C GLN A 314 29.45 -8.10 -33.69
N LYS A 315 29.18 -6.79 -33.59
CA LYS A 315 29.91 -5.76 -34.35
C LYS A 315 31.30 -5.46 -33.79
N TYR A 316 31.48 -5.50 -32.48
CA TYR A 316 32.71 -5.08 -31.81
C TYR A 316 33.17 -6.16 -30.81
N SER A 317 34.29 -6.83 -31.10
CA SER A 317 34.80 -7.96 -30.30
C SER A 317 35.07 -7.60 -28.83
N ASN A 318 35.65 -6.42 -28.58
CA ASN A 318 35.92 -5.92 -27.22
C ASN A 318 34.66 -5.51 -26.45
N PHE A 319 33.54 -5.27 -27.15
CA PHE A 319 32.32 -4.77 -26.51
C PHE A 319 31.75 -5.78 -25.51
N LYS A 320 31.86 -7.09 -25.76
CA LYS A 320 31.42 -8.14 -24.81
C LYS A 320 32.06 -7.99 -23.44
N LYS A 321 33.36 -7.69 -23.39
CA LYS A 321 34.12 -7.49 -22.16
C LYS A 321 33.75 -6.15 -21.49
N GLN A 322 33.67 -5.08 -22.29
CA GLN A 322 33.30 -3.74 -21.82
C GLN A 322 31.90 -3.73 -21.21
N ILE A 323 30.91 -4.31 -21.90
CA ILE A 323 29.53 -4.35 -21.43
C ILE A 323 29.39 -5.22 -20.18
N PHE A 324 30.15 -6.33 -20.09
CA PHE A 324 30.20 -7.13 -18.86
C PHE A 324 30.67 -6.30 -17.66
N PHE A 325 31.81 -5.60 -17.78
CA PHE A 325 32.33 -4.78 -16.67
C PHE A 325 31.42 -3.59 -16.34
N LEU A 326 30.83 -2.95 -17.35
CA LEU A 326 29.85 -1.88 -17.14
C LEU A 326 28.62 -2.40 -16.38
N LEU A 327 28.02 -3.50 -16.84
CA LEU A 327 26.88 -4.10 -16.17
C LEU A 327 27.24 -4.56 -14.75
N LEU A 328 28.44 -5.11 -14.54
CA LEU A 328 28.88 -5.55 -13.23
C LEU A 328 29.02 -4.37 -12.27
N LEU A 329 29.63 -3.28 -12.74
CA LEU A 329 29.73 -2.04 -11.98
C LEU A 329 28.33 -1.50 -11.63
N LEU A 330 27.41 -1.48 -12.60
CA LEU A 330 26.04 -1.02 -12.38
C LEU A 330 25.28 -1.94 -11.41
N VAL A 331 25.46 -3.26 -11.48
CA VAL A 331 24.90 -4.21 -10.51
C VAL A 331 25.41 -3.94 -9.12
N CYS A 332 26.73 -3.73 -8.95
CA CYS A 332 27.33 -3.47 -7.64
C CYS A 332 26.85 -2.13 -7.06
N ILE A 333 26.93 -1.05 -7.84
CA ILE A 333 26.47 0.28 -7.45
C ILE A 333 24.98 0.22 -7.12
N ARG A 334 24.15 -0.33 -8.02
CA ARG A 334 22.72 -0.35 -7.79
C ARG A 334 22.34 -1.27 -6.64
N GLY A 335 22.96 -2.44 -6.53
CA GLY A 335 22.75 -3.36 -5.42
C GLY A 335 22.98 -2.69 -4.08
N PHE A 336 24.03 -1.87 -3.96
CA PHE A 336 24.30 -1.08 -2.77
C PHE A 336 23.21 -0.03 -2.47
N TYR A 337 22.81 0.77 -3.47
CA TYR A 337 21.76 1.78 -3.29
C TYR A 337 20.39 1.16 -3.01
N SER A 338 19.99 0.13 -3.76
CA SER A 338 18.75 -0.63 -3.53
C SER A 338 18.71 -1.26 -2.14
N PHE A 339 19.83 -1.84 -1.68
CA PHE A 339 19.93 -2.35 -0.32
C PHE A 339 19.73 -1.25 0.71
N LYS A 340 20.41 -0.09 0.55
CA LYS A 340 20.30 1.03 1.49
C LYS A 340 18.89 1.64 1.52
N GLU A 341 18.30 1.88 0.36
CA GLU A 341 16.99 2.52 0.18
C GLU A 341 15.83 1.60 0.57
N SER A 342 15.86 0.33 0.17
CA SER A 342 14.75 -0.60 0.38
C SER A 342 14.90 -1.46 1.64
N SER A 343 15.97 -1.29 2.42
CA SER A 343 16.14 -2.01 3.67
C SER A 343 15.05 -1.63 4.67
N ARG A 344 14.20 -2.61 5.02
CA ARG A 344 13.17 -2.49 6.06
C ARG A 344 13.66 -2.98 7.44
N ARG A 345 14.99 -3.15 7.61
CA ARG A 345 15.58 -3.64 8.86
C ARG A 345 15.28 -2.67 10.01
N GLY A 346 14.69 -3.19 11.09
CA GLY A 346 14.33 -2.40 12.27
C GLY A 346 13.12 -1.49 12.08
N ASN A 347 12.39 -1.60 10.95
CA ASN A 347 11.18 -0.82 10.73
C ASN A 347 9.97 -1.53 11.35
N SER A 348 9.59 -1.13 12.57
CA SER A 348 8.42 -1.65 13.29
C SER A 348 7.31 -0.62 13.47
N ILE A 349 7.39 0.56 12.85
CA ILE A 349 6.48 1.68 13.13
C ILE A 349 5.00 1.33 12.97
N ILE A 350 4.63 0.62 11.91
CA ILE A 350 3.24 0.20 11.66
C ILE A 350 2.77 -0.81 12.72
N HIS A 351 3.64 -1.77 13.07
CA HIS A 351 3.37 -2.75 14.11
C HIS A 351 3.18 -2.07 15.47
N ASP A 352 4.10 -1.19 15.86
CA ASP A 352 4.11 -0.52 17.16
C ASP A 352 2.94 0.44 17.29
N TYR A 353 2.63 1.18 16.22
CA TYR A 353 1.42 1.98 16.12
C TYR A 353 0.15 1.16 16.38
N GLY A 354 -0.06 0.05 15.66
CA GLY A 354 -1.23 -0.80 15.85
C GLY A 354 -1.28 -1.43 17.25
N LYS A 355 -0.13 -1.84 17.79
CA LYS A 355 -0.03 -2.40 19.15
C LYS A 355 -0.41 -1.37 20.21
N ILE A 356 0.05 -0.13 20.07
CA ILE A 356 -0.27 0.96 21.01
C ILE A 356 -1.76 1.29 20.99
N MET A 357 -2.38 1.32 19.81
CA MET A 357 -3.83 1.50 19.72
C MET A 357 -4.58 0.43 20.50
N LEU A 358 -4.26 -0.85 20.26
CA LEU A 358 -4.92 -1.96 20.94
C LEU A 358 -4.65 -1.96 22.45
N THR A 359 -3.42 -1.72 22.86
CA THR A 359 -3.02 -1.75 24.29
C THR A 359 -3.50 -0.53 25.07
N SER A 360 -3.84 0.58 24.40
CA SER A 360 -4.46 1.75 25.03
C SER A 360 -5.90 1.49 25.50
N LEU A 361 -6.60 0.51 24.91
CA LEU A 361 -8.01 0.27 25.17
C LEU A 361 -8.25 -0.49 26.49
N PRO A 362 -9.34 -0.18 27.23
CA PRO A 362 -9.74 -0.99 28.38
C PRO A 362 -10.13 -2.41 27.94
N ASN A 363 -10.23 -3.34 28.89
CA ASN A 363 -10.64 -4.72 28.62
C ASN A 363 -12.02 -4.76 27.94
N LYS A 364 -12.17 -5.65 26.94
CA LYS A 364 -13.42 -5.87 26.21
C LYS A 364 -14.00 -4.63 25.51
N ALA A 365 -13.16 -3.66 25.13
CA ALA A 365 -13.65 -2.49 24.40
C ALA A 365 -14.03 -2.82 22.95
N VAL A 366 -14.92 -2.00 22.38
CA VAL A 366 -15.30 -2.02 20.97
C VAL A 366 -14.63 -0.86 20.24
N LEU A 367 -13.88 -1.16 19.19
CA LEU A 367 -13.18 -0.17 18.37
C LEU A 367 -13.81 -0.10 16.97
N PHE A 368 -14.42 1.04 16.66
CA PHE A 368 -14.81 1.40 15.29
C PHE A 368 -13.57 1.81 14.50
N ALA A 369 -13.11 0.90 13.64
CA ALA A 369 -11.90 1.08 12.85
C ALA A 369 -12.22 1.51 11.41
N THR A 370 -11.42 2.43 10.87
CA THR A 370 -11.56 2.99 9.52
C THR A 370 -10.17 3.16 8.90
N GLY A 371 -10.13 3.24 7.57
CA GLY A 371 -8.89 3.30 6.79
C GLY A 371 -8.23 1.94 6.56
N ASP A 372 -7.67 1.77 5.36
CA ASP A 372 -7.09 0.49 4.93
C ASP A 372 -5.91 0.06 5.81
N LEU A 373 -5.01 1.00 6.13
CA LEU A 373 -3.84 0.71 6.97
C LEU A 373 -4.27 0.23 8.36
N GLN A 374 -5.14 0.98 9.02
CA GLN A 374 -5.51 0.73 10.41
C GLN A 374 -6.34 -0.55 10.54
N VAL A 375 -7.34 -0.75 9.68
CA VAL A 375 -8.14 -1.97 9.69
C VAL A 375 -7.26 -3.21 9.47
N ASN A 376 -6.34 -3.15 8.51
CA ASN A 376 -5.48 -4.30 8.21
C ASN A 376 -4.46 -4.59 9.31
N ILE A 377 -3.80 -3.58 9.88
CA ILE A 377 -2.79 -3.81 10.93
C ILE A 377 -3.42 -4.32 12.21
N LEU A 378 -4.55 -3.75 12.65
CA LEU A 378 -5.18 -4.16 13.90
C LEU A 378 -5.68 -5.62 13.81
N ARG A 379 -6.34 -5.99 12.69
CA ARG A 379 -6.75 -7.38 12.44
C ARG A 379 -5.56 -8.31 12.36
N TYR A 380 -4.46 -7.92 11.69
CA TYR A 380 -3.25 -8.73 11.65
C TYR A 380 -2.68 -9.00 13.06
N LEU A 381 -2.61 -7.98 13.91
CA LEU A 381 -2.10 -8.13 15.28
C LEU A 381 -2.97 -9.06 16.13
N GLN A 382 -4.30 -8.99 16.00
CA GLN A 382 -5.21 -9.89 16.72
C GLN A 382 -5.18 -11.31 16.17
N VAL A 383 -5.30 -11.47 14.85
CA VAL A 383 -5.49 -12.77 14.21
C VAL A 383 -4.20 -13.57 14.18
N VAL A 384 -3.11 -12.95 13.73
CA VAL A 384 -1.82 -13.61 13.50
C VAL A 384 -0.93 -13.54 14.74
N LYS A 385 -0.86 -12.36 15.40
CA LYS A 385 0.02 -12.15 16.56
C LYS A 385 -0.66 -12.37 17.92
N LYS A 386 -1.97 -12.63 17.95
CA LYS A 386 -2.76 -12.88 19.17
C LYS A 386 -2.66 -11.77 20.23
N ILE A 387 -2.50 -10.52 19.78
CA ILE A 387 -2.41 -9.35 20.66
C ILE A 387 -3.81 -8.79 20.90
N ARG A 388 -4.20 -8.64 22.19
CA ARG A 388 -5.47 -8.00 22.60
C ARG A 388 -6.69 -8.57 21.87
N THR A 389 -6.82 -9.90 21.87
CA THR A 389 -7.96 -10.61 21.28
C THR A 389 -9.27 -10.39 22.05
N ASP A 390 -9.21 -9.71 23.20
CA ASP A 390 -10.37 -9.28 23.98
C ASP A 390 -11.08 -8.05 23.37
N ILE A 391 -10.42 -7.30 22.49
CA ILE A 391 -10.99 -6.11 21.85
C ILE A 391 -11.79 -6.50 20.61
N THR A 392 -13.02 -6.00 20.50
CA THR A 392 -13.82 -6.19 19.28
C THR A 392 -13.55 -5.07 18.29
N ILE A 393 -13.07 -5.41 17.09
CA ILE A 393 -12.84 -4.45 16.01
C ILE A 393 -14.01 -4.48 15.03
N LEU A 394 -14.66 -3.34 14.85
CA LEU A 394 -15.69 -3.13 13.84
C LEU A 394 -15.13 -2.30 12.69
N PRO A 395 -14.75 -2.92 11.55
CA PRO A 395 -14.19 -2.23 10.41
C PRO A 395 -15.29 -1.52 9.61
N ILE A 396 -15.49 -0.23 9.87
CA ILE A 396 -16.52 0.63 9.24
C ILE A 396 -16.56 0.46 7.71
N PRO A 397 -15.43 0.47 6.96
CA PRO A 397 -15.46 0.36 5.50
C PRO A 397 -15.97 -0.99 4.95
N LEU A 398 -16.15 -1.99 5.82
CA LEU A 398 -16.66 -3.31 5.43
C LEU A 398 -18.10 -3.52 5.91
N MET A 399 -18.60 -2.72 6.86
CA MET A 399 -19.90 -2.95 7.51
C MET A 399 -21.10 -2.70 6.59
N ASP A 400 -20.94 -1.87 5.55
CA ASP A 400 -21.94 -1.63 4.51
C ASP A 400 -22.00 -2.74 3.46
N LEU A 401 -21.11 -3.74 3.56
CA LEU A 401 -21.05 -4.88 2.66
C LEU A 401 -21.80 -6.08 3.24
N SER A 402 -22.72 -6.64 2.45
CA SER A 402 -23.60 -7.75 2.88
C SER A 402 -22.85 -8.97 3.40
N TRP A 403 -21.68 -9.25 2.84
CA TRP A 403 -20.84 -10.38 3.24
C TRP A 403 -20.15 -10.18 4.60
N PHE A 404 -19.92 -8.94 5.05
CA PHE A 404 -19.31 -8.69 6.36
C PHE A 404 -20.21 -9.20 7.49
N ARG A 405 -21.52 -8.93 7.41
CA ARG A 405 -22.49 -9.38 8.41
C ARG A 405 -22.53 -10.90 8.54
N GLN A 406 -22.39 -11.63 7.43
CA GLN A 406 -22.34 -13.09 7.43
C GLN A 406 -21.08 -13.65 8.11
N ILE A 407 -19.94 -12.97 7.96
CA ILE A 407 -18.70 -13.35 8.66
C ILE A 407 -18.81 -13.01 10.15
N HIS A 408 -19.36 -11.83 10.48
CA HIS A 408 -19.55 -11.38 11.85
C HIS A 408 -20.50 -12.30 12.62
N SER A 409 -21.65 -12.68 12.04
CA SER A 409 -22.64 -13.54 12.72
C SER A 409 -22.14 -14.95 13.02
N LYS A 410 -21.24 -15.48 12.18
CA LYS A 410 -20.58 -16.77 12.43
C LYS A 410 -19.55 -16.71 13.56
N LYS A 411 -19.17 -15.52 14.01
CA LYS A 411 -18.20 -15.31 15.08
C LYS A 411 -18.92 -14.81 16.33
N SER A 412 -18.72 -15.48 17.45
CA SER A 412 -19.13 -14.95 18.75
C SER A 412 -18.18 -13.82 19.15
N THR A 413 -18.51 -12.59 18.73
CA THR A 413 -17.76 -11.37 19.12
C THR A 413 -18.30 -10.73 20.39
N GLY A 414 -19.42 -11.24 20.92
CA GLY A 414 -20.16 -10.63 22.02
C GLY A 414 -20.91 -9.34 21.63
N ILE A 415 -20.78 -8.88 20.37
CA ILE A 415 -21.43 -7.67 19.86
C ILE A 415 -22.53 -8.03 18.89
N GLU A 416 -23.75 -7.64 19.23
CA GLU A 416 -24.92 -7.77 18.37
C GLU A 416 -24.94 -6.64 17.33
N LEU A 417 -25.20 -6.99 16.06
CA LEU A 417 -25.38 -6.01 15.00
C LEU A 417 -26.88 -5.87 14.68
N PRO A 418 -27.39 -4.63 14.50
CA PRO A 418 -28.76 -4.42 14.09
C PRO A 418 -29.11 -5.12 12.77
N PRO A 419 -30.41 -5.40 12.51
CA PRO A 419 -30.85 -5.85 11.20
C PRO A 419 -30.60 -4.79 10.11
N GLY A 420 -30.39 -5.26 8.88
CA GLY A 420 -30.03 -4.42 7.73
C GLY A 420 -28.52 -4.40 7.43
N LEU A 421 -28.11 -3.36 6.70
CA LEU A 421 -26.72 -3.02 6.40
C LEU A 421 -26.35 -1.71 7.07
N TYR A 422 -25.07 -1.54 7.39
CA TYR A 422 -24.60 -0.25 7.87
C TYR A 422 -24.70 0.79 6.76
N SER A 423 -25.12 2.00 7.10
CA SER A 423 -25.05 3.15 6.22
C SER A 423 -24.59 4.37 7.01
N ARG A 424 -23.69 5.14 6.43
CA ARG A 424 -23.26 6.42 7.02
C ARG A 424 -24.38 7.47 7.01
N ILE A 425 -25.35 7.31 6.10
CA ILE A 425 -26.50 8.21 5.95
C ILE A 425 -27.75 7.45 6.37
N LYS A 426 -28.65 8.10 7.12
CA LYS A 426 -29.94 7.51 7.50
C LYS A 426 -30.75 7.11 6.25
N LYS A 427 -31.06 5.82 6.13
CA LYS A 427 -31.82 5.24 5.01
C LYS A 427 -32.73 4.11 5.53
N PRO A 428 -33.92 3.89 4.94
CA PRO A 428 -34.77 2.76 5.30
C PRO A 428 -34.01 1.43 5.17
N GLY A 429 -34.23 0.51 6.13
CA GLY A 429 -33.60 -0.82 6.15
C GLY A 429 -32.10 -0.85 6.44
N HIS A 430 -31.50 0.28 6.85
CA HIS A 430 -30.10 0.39 7.23
C HIS A 430 -29.95 0.88 8.67
N TYR A 431 -28.85 0.50 9.31
CA TYR A 431 -28.50 0.94 10.66
C TYR A 431 -27.26 1.86 10.63
N GLN A 432 -27.10 2.63 11.70
CA GLN A 432 -25.99 3.54 11.96
C GLN A 432 -25.20 3.08 13.19
N MET A 433 -24.06 3.71 13.47
CA MET A 433 -23.24 3.38 14.64
C MET A 433 -24.01 3.51 15.95
N LEU A 434 -24.91 4.49 16.07
CA LEU A 434 -25.74 4.67 17.26
C LEU A 434 -26.59 3.42 17.57
N ASP A 435 -27.16 2.78 16.56
CA ASP A 435 -28.02 1.61 16.74
C ASP A 435 -27.23 0.43 17.32
N ILE A 436 -25.96 0.27 16.92
CA ILE A 436 -25.06 -0.75 17.48
C ILE A 436 -24.81 -0.48 18.96
N ILE A 437 -24.53 0.78 19.31
CA ILE A 437 -24.28 1.18 20.69
C ILE A 437 -25.53 0.96 21.56
N GLN A 438 -26.72 1.25 21.02
CA GLN A 438 -27.98 1.06 21.74
C GLN A 438 -28.32 -0.40 21.99
N LEU A 439 -27.96 -1.31 21.07
CA LEU A 439 -28.14 -2.76 21.27
C LEU A 439 -27.12 -3.34 22.25
N ASN A 440 -25.99 -2.68 22.45
CA ASN A 440 -24.89 -3.18 23.28
C ASN A 440 -24.44 -2.09 24.29
N PRO A 441 -25.35 -1.61 25.16
CA PRO A 441 -25.10 -0.44 26.03
C PRO A 441 -24.05 -0.69 27.11
N GLN A 442 -23.75 -1.96 27.43
CA GLN A 442 -22.77 -2.35 28.44
C GLN A 442 -21.31 -2.14 27.98
N GLU A 443 -21.08 -1.95 26.69
CA GLU A 443 -19.74 -1.92 26.10
C GLU A 443 -19.12 -0.53 26.11
N LYS A 444 -17.77 -0.48 26.07
CA LYS A 444 -17.02 0.77 25.96
C LYS A 444 -16.57 0.99 24.53
N TYR A 445 -17.02 2.10 23.94
CA TYR A 445 -16.80 2.38 22.53
C TYR A 445 -15.66 3.37 22.29
N PHE A 446 -14.86 3.05 21.29
CA PHE A 446 -13.76 3.86 20.81
C PHE A 446 -13.81 3.95 19.30
N ILE A 447 -13.27 5.04 18.76
CA ILE A 447 -13.25 5.29 17.32
C ILE A 447 -11.90 5.86 16.90
N LEU A 448 -11.48 5.46 15.70
CA LEU A 448 -10.30 6.01 15.07
C LEU A 448 -10.51 7.48 14.64
N PRO A 449 -9.47 8.33 14.72
CA PRO A 449 -9.53 9.67 14.18
C PRO A 449 -9.64 9.63 12.65
N ASP A 450 -10.83 9.88 12.12
CA ASP A 450 -11.08 9.97 10.68
C ASP A 450 -11.62 11.36 10.34
N ALA A 451 -10.88 12.08 9.50
CA ALA A 451 -11.30 13.41 9.04
C ALA A 451 -12.65 13.35 8.31
N GLY A 452 -13.02 12.22 7.71
CA GLY A 452 -14.31 12.00 7.07
C GLY A 452 -15.47 11.72 8.02
N ILE A 453 -15.21 11.44 9.31
CA ILE A 453 -16.25 11.30 10.34
C ILE A 453 -16.32 12.57 11.20
N VAL A 454 -15.20 13.28 11.37
CA VAL A 454 -15.10 14.50 12.19
C VAL A 454 -15.44 15.78 11.42
N LYS A 455 -15.20 15.82 10.10
CA LYS A 455 -15.74 16.90 9.25
C LYS A 455 -17.11 16.45 8.77
N SER A 456 -18.13 17.27 9.02
CA SER A 456 -19.52 17.13 8.58
C SER A 456 -19.67 17.14 7.05
N ASN A 457 -18.99 16.23 6.37
CA ASN A 457 -19.15 15.97 4.96
C ASN A 457 -20.33 15.01 4.80
N GLN A 458 -20.97 15.00 3.63
CA GLN A 458 -22.15 14.18 3.32
C GLN A 458 -21.93 12.65 3.45
N ASN A 459 -20.71 12.20 3.80
CA ASN A 459 -20.30 10.80 3.95
C ASN A 459 -19.87 10.44 5.39
N ALA A 460 -20.26 11.23 6.40
CA ALA A 460 -20.01 10.96 7.81
C ALA A 460 -21.27 10.37 8.46
N ASP A 461 -21.09 9.40 9.37
CA ASP A 461 -22.20 8.98 10.24
C ASP A 461 -22.36 9.98 11.39
N LEU A 462 -23.42 10.78 11.29
CA LEU A 462 -23.71 11.86 12.23
C LEU A 462 -24.59 11.41 13.42
N SER A 463 -25.02 10.14 13.46
CA SER A 463 -25.95 9.62 14.49
C SER A 463 -25.43 9.79 15.92
N LEU A 464 -24.11 9.83 16.10
CA LEU A 464 -23.47 9.97 17.41
C LEU A 464 -23.42 11.42 17.91
N LEU A 465 -23.50 12.42 17.03
CA LEU A 465 -23.15 13.82 17.36
C LEU A 465 -24.07 14.46 18.39
N GLU A 466 -25.35 14.07 18.43
CA GLU A 466 -26.32 14.64 19.36
C GLU A 466 -26.15 14.09 20.78
N ILE A 467 -25.78 12.81 20.91
CA ILE A 467 -25.84 12.04 22.16
C ILE A 467 -24.45 11.86 22.77
N TYR A 468 -23.42 11.70 21.94
CA TYR A 468 -22.06 11.40 22.35
C TYR A 468 -21.11 12.58 22.12
N LYS A 469 -20.04 12.61 22.91
CA LYS A 469 -18.87 13.46 22.74
C LYS A 469 -17.63 12.61 22.54
N TRP A 470 -16.71 13.16 21.78
CA TRP A 470 -15.48 12.50 21.35
C TRP A 470 -14.35 12.98 22.25
N VAL A 471 -13.89 12.09 23.13
CA VAL A 471 -12.86 12.43 24.13
C VAL A 471 -11.54 11.77 23.71
N PRO A 472 -10.45 12.53 23.51
CA PRO A 472 -9.17 11.96 23.13
C PRO A 472 -8.71 10.87 24.10
N HIS A 473 -8.19 9.77 23.54
CA HIS A 473 -7.72 8.60 24.28
C HIS A 473 -6.52 8.00 23.56
N GLY A 474 -5.32 8.51 23.84
CA GLY A 474 -4.12 8.12 23.09
C GLY A 474 -4.26 8.48 21.59
N PHE A 475 -4.11 7.48 20.71
CA PHE A 475 -4.33 7.64 19.26
C PHE A 475 -5.78 7.45 18.81
N LEU A 476 -6.71 7.31 19.76
CA LEU A 476 -8.13 7.03 19.54
C LEU A 476 -8.99 8.13 20.16
N PHE A 477 -10.29 8.03 19.95
CA PHE A 477 -11.30 8.73 20.74
C PHE A 477 -12.16 7.74 21.51
N SER A 478 -12.42 8.03 22.77
CA SER A 478 -13.52 7.43 23.52
C SER A 478 -14.83 8.12 23.17
N LEU A 479 -15.87 7.33 22.92
CA LEU A 479 -17.23 7.80 22.72
C LEU A 479 -17.96 7.76 24.06
N LEU A 480 -18.13 8.93 24.68
CA LEU A 480 -18.84 9.08 25.96
C LEU A 480 -20.16 9.81 25.78
N PRO A 481 -21.25 9.44 26.48
CA PRO A 481 -22.46 10.24 26.52
C PRO A 481 -22.15 11.69 26.93
N LYS A 482 -22.80 12.68 26.31
CA LYS A 482 -22.53 14.10 26.60
C LYS A 482 -22.67 14.46 28.09
N ARG A 483 -23.62 13.80 28.77
CA ARG A 483 -23.91 13.97 30.21
C ARG A 483 -22.81 13.44 31.13
N GLU A 484 -21.98 12.50 30.66
CA GLU A 484 -20.95 11.88 31.49
C GLU A 484 -19.78 12.85 31.72
N PRO A 485 -19.36 13.12 32.97
CA PRO A 485 -18.28 14.05 33.24
C PRO A 485 -16.94 13.52 32.72
N VAL A 486 -16.14 14.38 32.07
CA VAL A 486 -14.80 14.00 31.61
C VAL A 486 -13.75 14.44 32.62
N LYS A 487 -12.92 13.49 33.05
CA LYS A 487 -11.77 13.79 33.91
C LYS A 487 -10.59 14.17 33.03
N ALA A 488 -10.27 15.47 32.96
CA ALA A 488 -9.14 15.99 32.18
C ALA A 488 -7.80 15.28 32.48
N LYS A 489 -7.58 14.87 33.75
CA LYS A 489 -6.40 14.10 34.16
C LYS A 489 -6.29 12.75 33.45
N ASP A 490 -7.40 12.06 33.21
CA ASP A 490 -7.41 10.76 32.53
C ASP A 490 -7.09 10.93 31.03
N VAL A 491 -7.66 11.95 30.39
CA VAL A 491 -7.35 12.31 28.99
C VAL A 491 -5.85 12.58 28.81
N ILE A 492 -5.29 13.39 29.71
CA ILE A 492 -3.86 13.71 29.74
C ILE A 492 -3.01 12.45 29.94
N ARG A 493 -3.35 11.64 30.94
CA ARG A 493 -2.60 10.41 31.25
C ARG A 493 -2.57 9.47 30.06
N ASN A 494 -3.73 9.22 29.43
CA ASN A 494 -3.85 8.26 28.33
C ASN A 494 -3.09 8.76 27.09
N HIS A 495 -3.16 10.06 26.79
CA HIS A 495 -2.39 10.68 25.71
C HIS A 495 -0.87 10.58 25.93
N ASN A 496 -0.42 10.97 27.12
CA ASN A 496 1.00 10.89 27.49
C ASN A 496 1.52 9.46 27.50
N TRP A 497 0.71 8.50 27.92
CA TRP A 497 1.07 7.08 27.86
C TRP A 497 1.28 6.64 26.41
N ALA A 498 0.30 6.85 25.52
CA ALA A 498 0.41 6.41 24.12
C ALA A 498 1.60 7.05 23.41
N LYS A 499 1.84 8.35 23.64
CA LYS A 499 3.00 9.08 23.15
C LYS A 499 4.31 8.56 23.74
N GLY A 500 4.35 8.23 25.03
CA GLY A 500 5.53 7.66 25.68
C GLY A 500 5.95 6.34 25.05
N GLN A 501 4.99 5.57 24.54
CA GLN A 501 5.22 4.31 23.83
C GLN A 501 5.61 4.51 22.35
N PHE A 502 5.13 5.57 21.70
CA PHE A 502 5.40 5.83 20.28
C PHE A 502 6.43 6.95 20.12
N LYS A 503 7.65 6.59 19.73
CA LYS A 503 8.75 7.53 19.49
C LYS A 503 9.11 7.56 18.01
N PRO A 504 8.47 8.42 17.19
CA PRO A 504 8.75 8.54 15.76
C PRO A 504 10.24 8.68 15.42
N GLU A 505 10.98 9.40 16.26
CA GLU A 505 12.41 9.66 16.15
C GLU A 505 13.29 8.41 16.22
N ASN A 506 12.77 7.31 16.77
CA ASN A 506 13.49 6.03 16.84
C ASN A 506 13.42 5.23 15.54
N TYR A 507 12.56 5.63 14.60
CA TYR A 507 12.42 4.95 13.31
C TYR A 507 13.28 5.65 12.25
N ARG A 508 13.56 4.92 11.16
CA ARG A 508 14.25 5.50 10.00
C ARG A 508 13.43 6.64 9.39
N PRO A 509 14.09 7.59 8.71
CA PRO A 509 13.40 8.60 7.90
C PRO A 509 12.38 7.94 6.98
N MET A 510 11.16 8.47 7.00
CA MET A 510 10.04 7.89 6.28
C MET A 510 10.08 8.32 4.82
N GLU A 511 9.91 7.35 3.91
CA GLU A 511 9.80 7.63 2.48
C GLU A 511 8.53 8.43 2.22
N GLU A 512 8.61 9.44 1.35
CA GLU A 512 7.44 10.17 0.90
C GLU A 512 6.48 9.23 0.17
N GLY A 513 5.18 9.34 0.47
CA GLY A 513 4.15 8.44 -0.06
C GLY A 513 4.11 7.06 0.60
N SER A 514 4.91 6.81 1.65
CA SER A 514 4.87 5.54 2.38
C SER A 514 3.74 5.46 3.40
N TRP A 515 3.38 4.24 3.80
CA TRP A 515 2.42 4.01 4.88
C TRP A 515 2.98 4.46 6.23
N GLU A 516 4.30 4.38 6.42
CA GLU A 516 5.02 4.87 7.59
C GLU A 516 4.87 6.38 7.74
N GLU A 517 5.05 7.13 6.64
CA GLU A 517 4.82 8.56 6.60
C GLU A 517 3.37 8.89 6.95
N LEU A 518 2.39 8.12 6.47
CA LEU A 518 0.98 8.30 6.82
C LEU A 518 0.75 8.17 8.34
N VAL A 519 1.33 7.16 8.99
CA VAL A 519 1.24 6.99 10.46
C VAL A 519 1.79 8.23 11.16
N TYR A 520 2.92 8.75 10.72
CA TYR A 520 3.56 9.90 11.35
C TYR A 520 2.87 11.23 11.06
N LYS A 521 2.79 11.62 9.78
CA LYS A 521 2.27 12.93 9.34
C LYS A 521 0.78 13.07 9.63
N VAL A 522 0.02 12.00 9.46
CA VAL A 522 -1.43 12.06 9.61
C VAL A 522 -1.82 11.59 10.99
N VAL A 523 -1.49 10.36 11.39
CA VAL A 523 -2.10 9.82 12.62
C VAL A 523 -1.51 10.42 13.89
N TYR A 524 -0.19 10.41 14.05
CA TYR A 524 0.47 10.94 15.25
C TYR A 524 0.15 12.43 15.46
N TRP A 525 0.32 13.26 14.43
CA TRP A 525 0.00 14.69 14.52
C TRP A 525 -1.50 14.96 14.63
N ASN A 526 -2.38 14.15 14.05
CA ASN A 526 -3.81 14.29 14.29
C ASN A 526 -4.18 14.00 15.75
N ALA A 527 -3.62 12.97 16.37
CA ALA A 527 -3.85 12.70 17.78
C ALA A 527 -3.41 13.88 18.66
N GLU A 528 -2.24 14.47 18.38
CA GLU A 528 -1.77 15.68 19.07
C GLU A 528 -2.69 16.89 18.83
N ARG A 529 -3.16 17.09 17.60
CA ARG A 529 -4.13 18.15 17.27
C ARG A 529 -5.42 17.97 18.05
N PHE A 530 -5.96 16.77 18.10
CA PHE A 530 -7.22 16.49 18.76
C PHE A 530 -7.13 16.60 20.28
N HIS A 531 -6.02 16.14 20.86
CA HIS A 531 -5.70 16.38 22.26
C HIS A 531 -5.69 17.89 22.57
N MET A 532 -5.02 18.68 21.73
CA MET A 532 -4.95 20.13 21.89
C MET A 532 -6.31 20.82 21.70
N ILE A 533 -7.10 20.46 20.68
CA ILE A 533 -8.42 21.03 20.42
C ILE A 533 -9.36 20.73 21.60
N TYR A 534 -9.34 19.49 22.08
CA TYR A 534 -10.13 19.08 23.23
C TYR A 534 -9.78 19.92 24.46
N HIS A 535 -8.50 20.00 24.81
CA HIS A 535 -8.09 20.83 25.94
C HIS A 535 -8.39 22.31 25.72
N THR A 536 -8.14 22.89 24.54
CA THR A 536 -8.46 24.30 24.27
C THR A 536 -9.96 24.59 24.37
N ARG A 537 -10.84 23.66 23.95
CA ARG A 537 -12.30 23.80 24.10
C ARG A 537 -12.74 23.72 25.56
N GLU A 538 -12.24 22.75 26.30
CA GLU A 538 -12.45 22.67 27.76
C GLU A 538 -11.92 23.93 28.46
N LEU A 539 -10.77 24.47 28.02
CA LEU A 539 -10.13 25.66 28.55
C LEU A 539 -10.83 26.98 28.17
N LYS A 540 -11.54 27.04 27.04
CA LYS A 540 -12.37 28.20 26.70
C LYS A 540 -13.50 28.38 27.71
N ASN A 541 -14.03 27.28 28.23
CA ASN A 541 -15.15 27.30 29.18
C ASN A 541 -14.68 27.20 30.65
N ASN A 542 -13.37 27.01 30.89
CA ASN A 542 -12.83 26.73 32.22
C ASN A 542 -11.75 27.76 32.62
N ASN A 543 -12.00 28.50 33.71
CA ASN A 543 -11.05 29.46 34.31
C ASN A 543 -9.85 28.78 35.02
N ASN A 544 -9.71 27.46 34.94
CA ASN A 544 -8.61 26.74 35.56
C ASN A 544 -7.27 26.96 34.84
N TYR A 545 -6.47 27.88 35.38
CA TYR A 545 -5.13 28.21 34.88
C TYR A 545 -4.16 27.03 34.88
N GLN A 546 -4.30 26.04 35.76
CA GLN A 546 -3.40 24.87 35.79
C GLN A 546 -3.50 24.04 34.50
N ASN A 547 -4.73 23.87 33.98
CA ASN A 547 -4.93 23.18 32.71
C ASN A 547 -4.31 23.94 31.53
N LYS A 548 -4.35 25.28 31.56
CA LYS A 548 -3.74 26.14 30.52
C LYS A 548 -2.23 26.04 30.54
N ILE A 549 -1.63 26.07 31.74
CA ILE A 549 -0.19 25.90 31.95
C ILE A 549 0.25 24.51 31.47
N PHE A 550 -0.50 23.45 31.82
CA PHE A 550 -0.21 22.10 31.37
C PHE A 550 -0.18 22.02 29.84
N LEU A 551 -1.21 22.53 29.17
CA LEU A 551 -1.29 22.48 27.70
C LEU A 551 -0.17 23.31 27.04
N ALA A 552 0.13 24.50 27.57
CA ALA A 552 1.22 25.33 27.06
C ALA A 552 2.57 24.61 27.17
N ASN A 553 2.85 23.99 28.31
CA ASN A 553 4.06 23.19 28.51
C ASN A 553 4.12 21.96 27.59
N HIS A 554 2.99 21.31 27.33
CA HIS A 554 2.91 20.18 26.39
C HIS A 554 3.26 20.60 24.96
N ILE A 555 2.65 21.68 24.46
CA ILE A 555 2.90 22.17 23.10
C ILE A 555 4.34 22.73 22.98
N GLU A 556 4.85 23.43 24.00
CA GLU A 556 6.26 23.86 24.03
C GLU A 556 7.21 22.66 24.01
N GLY A 557 6.88 21.60 24.75
CA GLY A 557 7.64 20.36 24.74
C GLY A 557 7.64 19.67 23.37
N LEU A 558 6.54 19.76 22.62
CA LEU A 558 6.48 19.31 21.22
C LEU A 558 7.37 20.17 20.31
N ARG A 559 7.27 21.50 20.42
CA ARG A 559 8.10 22.46 19.68
C ARG A 559 9.59 22.23 19.88
N ASN A 560 10.01 21.92 21.11
CA ASN A 560 11.42 21.68 21.42
C ASN A 560 11.92 20.31 20.95
N LYS A 561 11.04 19.31 20.83
CA LYS A 561 11.42 17.93 20.46
C LYS A 561 11.39 17.68 18.95
N HIS A 562 10.54 18.38 18.23
CA HIS A 562 10.30 18.14 16.80
C HIS A 562 10.77 19.34 15.99
N SER A 563 11.60 19.09 14.98
CA SER A 563 12.12 20.13 14.08
C SER A 563 11.04 20.79 13.22
N VAL A 564 9.92 20.09 13.01
CA VAL A 564 8.75 20.59 12.27
C VAL A 564 7.51 20.26 13.07
N ILE A 565 6.81 21.29 13.55
CA ILE A 565 5.50 21.16 14.19
C ILE A 565 4.41 21.80 13.31
N PRO A 566 3.17 21.29 13.34
CA PRO A 566 2.10 21.91 12.56
C PRO A 566 1.89 23.38 12.98
N PRO A 567 1.81 24.35 12.04
CA PRO A 567 1.78 25.79 12.36
C PRO A 567 0.68 26.21 13.34
N GLU A 568 -0.45 25.51 13.33
CA GLU A 568 -1.56 25.74 14.25
C GLU A 568 -1.17 25.54 15.73
N PHE A 569 -0.13 24.74 16.02
CA PHE A 569 0.39 24.56 17.39
C PHE A 569 1.05 25.83 17.89
N LEU A 570 1.88 26.49 17.08
CA LEU A 570 2.53 27.76 17.43
C LEU A 570 1.51 28.87 17.66
N LYS A 571 0.48 28.92 16.81
CA LYS A 571 -0.63 29.86 16.98
C LYS A 571 -1.35 29.67 18.31
N ASN A 572 -1.77 28.43 18.60
CA ASN A 572 -2.52 28.12 19.82
C ASN A 572 -1.63 28.27 21.07
N LEU A 573 -0.34 27.97 20.97
CA LEU A 573 0.64 28.19 22.03
C LEU A 573 0.76 29.67 22.41
N GLY A 574 0.87 30.57 21.44
CA GLY A 574 0.89 32.01 21.72
C GLY A 574 -0.41 32.51 22.35
N LEU A 575 -1.57 31.98 21.90
CA LEU A 575 -2.87 32.30 22.52
C LEU A 575 -2.95 31.82 23.98
N LEU A 576 -2.43 30.62 24.28
CA LEU A 576 -2.38 30.10 25.64
C LEU A 576 -1.48 30.97 26.52
N TYR A 577 -0.31 31.38 26.03
CA TYR A 577 0.56 32.28 26.78
C TYR A 577 -0.05 33.66 26.98
N TYR A 578 -0.77 34.19 26.00
CA TYR A 578 -1.51 35.45 26.13
C TYR A 578 -2.49 35.38 27.30
N GLN A 579 -3.26 34.29 27.41
CA GLN A 579 -4.19 34.06 28.51
C GLN A 579 -3.51 33.79 29.86
N LEU A 580 -2.21 33.50 29.86
CA LEU A 580 -1.41 33.21 31.05
C LEU A 580 -0.53 34.39 31.49
N ILE A 581 -0.59 35.53 30.80
CA ILE A 581 0.11 36.75 31.22
C ILE A 581 -0.38 37.15 32.62
N GLY A 582 0.57 37.44 33.51
CA GLY A 582 0.30 37.74 34.92
C GLY A 582 0.01 36.52 35.80
N LYS A 583 -0.04 35.30 35.22
CA LYS A 583 -0.27 34.04 35.96
C LYS A 583 0.89 33.03 35.81
N LEU A 584 1.57 33.01 34.67
CA LEU A 584 2.74 32.17 34.42
C LEU A 584 3.99 33.04 34.21
N PRO A 585 5.10 32.79 34.94
CA PRO A 585 6.36 33.50 34.70
C PRO A 585 6.84 33.35 33.26
N LYS A 586 7.38 34.43 32.69
CA LYS A 586 7.88 34.50 31.29
C LYS A 586 6.82 34.24 30.21
N ALA A 587 5.52 34.20 30.51
CA ALA A 587 4.47 34.01 29.52
C ALA A 587 4.57 35.02 28.35
N LYS A 588 4.89 36.28 28.65
CA LYS A 588 5.12 37.33 27.65
C LYS A 588 6.25 36.99 26.67
N THR A 589 7.40 36.56 27.18
CA THR A 589 8.56 36.15 26.34
C THR A 589 8.23 34.92 25.51
N LYS A 590 7.54 33.94 26.08
CA LYS A 590 7.16 32.72 25.36
C LYS A 590 6.09 32.97 24.30
N LEU A 591 5.15 33.89 24.54
CA LEU A 591 4.21 34.39 23.54
C LEU A 591 4.95 34.98 22.33
N LEU A 592 5.88 35.92 22.58
CA LEU A 592 6.67 36.56 21.53
C LEU A 592 7.45 35.52 20.70
N SER A 593 7.99 34.51 21.37
CA SER A 593 8.69 33.40 20.70
C SER A 593 7.75 32.58 19.81
N ALA A 594 6.61 32.12 20.33
CA ALA A 594 5.69 31.25 19.59
C ALA A 594 5.01 31.96 18.42
N TRP A 595 4.45 33.15 18.65
CA TRP A 595 3.82 33.95 17.59
C TRP A 595 4.84 34.58 16.65
N GLY A 596 6.04 34.90 17.12
CA GLY A 596 7.13 35.38 16.26
C GLY A 596 7.54 34.35 15.23
N GLU A 597 7.77 33.10 15.67
CA GLU A 597 8.09 31.98 14.76
C GLU A 597 6.95 31.72 13.77
N TYR A 598 5.70 31.66 14.26
CA TYR A 598 4.53 31.50 13.38
C TYR A 598 4.45 32.60 12.33
N TYR A 599 4.60 33.86 12.75
CA TYR A 599 4.48 35.02 11.85
C TYR A 599 5.60 35.07 10.81
N GLN A 600 6.83 34.72 11.19
CA GLN A 600 7.98 34.75 10.29
C GLN A 600 7.93 33.64 9.23
N HIS A 601 7.54 32.43 9.62
CA HIS A 601 7.70 31.24 8.77
C HIS A 601 6.41 30.67 8.19
N HIS A 602 5.24 31.01 8.74
CA HIS A 602 3.99 30.31 8.39
C HIS A 602 2.79 31.23 8.11
N ALA A 603 2.77 32.45 8.66
CA ALA A 603 1.64 33.34 8.47
C ALA A 603 1.56 33.87 7.03
N ASP A 604 0.36 33.79 6.45
CA ASP A 604 0.02 34.59 5.28
C ASP A 604 -0.10 36.05 5.71
N LYS A 605 0.91 36.86 5.38
CA LYS A 605 1.03 38.26 5.78
C LYS A 605 -0.10 39.15 5.22
N SER A 606 -0.85 38.67 4.24
CA SER A 606 -2.03 39.38 3.72
C SER A 606 -3.29 39.14 4.55
N SER A 607 -3.29 38.12 5.42
CA SER A 607 -4.46 37.73 6.19
C SER A 607 -4.73 38.67 7.38
N LYS A 608 -6.02 38.81 7.73
CA LYS A 608 -6.46 39.52 8.94
C LYS A 608 -5.81 38.94 10.21
N GLU A 609 -5.67 37.61 10.26
CA GLU A 609 -5.05 36.89 11.38
C GLU A 609 -3.57 37.28 11.56
N ALA A 610 -2.79 37.33 10.47
CA ALA A 610 -1.40 37.73 10.55
C ALA A 610 -1.25 39.18 11.04
N ASN A 611 -2.15 40.08 10.62
CA ASN A 611 -2.19 41.46 11.10
C ASN A 611 -2.50 41.55 12.60
N GLU A 612 -3.44 40.75 13.11
CA GLU A 612 -3.76 40.68 14.54
C GLU A 612 -2.57 40.16 15.36
N ILE A 613 -1.93 39.08 14.90
CA ILE A 613 -0.73 38.52 15.54
C ILE A 613 0.41 39.56 15.51
N LYS A 614 0.63 40.25 14.40
CA LYS A 614 1.65 41.29 14.27
C LYS A 614 1.44 42.44 15.25
N ARG A 615 0.20 42.96 15.36
CA ARG A 615 -0.14 43.99 16.35
C ARG A 615 0.12 43.53 17.77
N ALA A 616 -0.20 42.27 18.09
CA ALA A 616 0.08 41.72 19.41
C ALA A 616 1.59 41.60 19.66
N LEU A 617 2.38 41.15 18.68
CA LEU A 617 3.84 41.11 18.77
C LEU A 617 4.43 42.51 19.01
N ASP A 618 3.95 43.54 18.31
CA ASP A 618 4.43 44.91 18.48
C ASP A 618 4.08 45.46 19.88
N HIS A 619 2.83 45.25 20.32
CA HIS A 619 2.40 45.63 21.68
C HIS A 619 3.22 44.95 22.79
N PHE A 620 3.45 43.64 22.68
CA PHE A 620 4.16 42.89 23.71
C PHE A 620 5.69 43.01 23.61
N SER A 621 6.27 43.33 22.47
CA SER A 621 7.73 43.53 22.35
C SER A 621 8.21 44.86 22.92
N GLY A 622 7.29 45.78 23.25
CA GLY A 622 7.64 47.14 23.69
C GLY A 622 8.05 48.04 22.53
N VAL A 623 7.86 47.59 21.29
CA VAL A 623 7.98 48.40 20.07
C VAL A 623 6.65 49.11 19.87
N SER A 624 6.33 50.10 20.71
CA SER A 624 5.26 51.04 20.40
C SER A 624 5.79 52.02 19.34
N LYS A 625 4.97 52.26 18.30
CA LYS A 625 5.08 53.50 17.52
C LYS A 625 4.80 54.71 18.40
#